data_AF-A0A6I3WG47-F1
#
_entry.id   AF-A0A6I3WG47-F1
#
_cell.length_a   1.000
_cell.length_b   1.000
_cell.length_c   1.000
_cell.angle_alpha   90.00
_cell.angle_beta   90.00
_cell.angle_gamma   90.00
#
_symmetry.space_group_name_H-M   'P 1'
#
loop_
_entity.id
_entity.type
_entity.pdbx_description
1 polymer ?
#
loop_
_entity_poly.entity_id
_entity_poly.type
_entity_poly.pdbx_seq_one_letter_code
_entity_poly.pdbx_strand_id
1 'polypeptide(L)'
;MKKLSLSILTGASLMLMVGGACAEQYLPEIASKAPYKKAYAEMLGFPSWVSKAQGTASPVEDVKADGKTFTVGHMCKPHDCANNQLIVVFNADGTKSWGLLATRSGDGEAFNKQLLGNPDSVVQGLLSKSFSDNNPED
;
A
#
# COMPACT_ATOMS: atom_id res chain seq x y z
N MET A 1 -15.52 -86.72 -0.33
CA MET A 1 -15.21 -85.93 -1.55
C MET A 1 -14.53 -84.64 -1.11
N LYS A 2 -13.34 -84.32 -1.69
CA LYS A 2 -12.72 -82.98 -1.95
C LYS A 2 -12.95 -81.86 -0.89
N LYS A 3 -11.99 -81.05 -0.45
CA LYS A 3 -10.59 -80.73 -0.78
C LYS A 3 -10.17 -79.75 0.34
N LEU A 4 -8.95 -79.88 0.87
CA LEU A 4 -7.86 -78.89 0.79
C LEU A 4 -8.16 -77.49 1.35
N SER A 5 -7.50 -77.09 2.44
CA SER A 5 -6.28 -76.24 2.35
C SER A 5 -5.99 -75.52 3.67
N LEU A 6 -4.77 -75.74 4.15
CA LEU A 6 -4.07 -74.95 5.16
C LEU A 6 -3.57 -73.65 4.49
N SER A 7 -3.79 -72.48 5.09
CA SER A 7 -2.97 -71.29 4.85
C SER A 7 -3.02 -70.36 6.06
N ILE A 8 -1.88 -70.37 6.76
CA ILE A 8 -1.49 -69.49 7.85
C ILE A 8 -0.80 -68.28 7.21
N LEU A 9 -1.12 -67.06 7.68
CA LEU A 9 -0.19 -65.94 7.97
C LEU A 9 -0.98 -64.62 7.92
N THR A 10 -1.46 -64.23 9.10
CA THR A 10 -1.90 -62.88 9.45
C THR A 10 -0.73 -61.91 9.26
N GLY A 11 -0.64 -61.29 8.09
CA GLY A 11 0.22 -60.13 7.86
C GLY A 11 -0.43 -58.90 8.47
N ALA A 12 0.02 -58.48 9.65
CA ALA A 12 -0.36 -57.20 10.24
C ALA A 12 0.24 -56.07 9.40
N SER A 13 -0.53 -55.55 8.44
CA SER A 13 -0.20 -54.31 7.74
C SER A 13 -0.33 -53.14 8.70
N LEU A 14 0.81 -52.65 9.20
CA LEU A 14 0.88 -51.38 9.91
C LEU A 14 0.68 -50.25 8.89
N MET A 15 -0.57 -49.85 8.65
CA MET A 15 -0.89 -48.63 7.91
C MET A 15 -0.41 -47.44 8.74
N LEU A 16 0.76 -46.89 8.37
CA LEU A 16 1.18 -45.56 8.79
C LEU A 16 0.19 -44.55 8.19
N MET A 17 -0.77 -44.12 9.00
CA MET A 17 -1.63 -42.99 8.69
C MET A 17 -0.75 -41.74 8.65
N VAL A 18 -0.31 -41.34 7.46
CA VAL A 18 0.35 -40.04 7.26
C VAL A 18 -0.74 -38.98 7.38
N GLY A 19 -1.02 -38.57 8.62
CA GLY A 19 -1.84 -37.40 8.90
C GLY A 19 -1.14 -36.18 8.33
N GLY A 20 -1.51 -35.77 7.12
CA GLY A 20 -1.10 -34.49 6.56
C GLY A 20 -1.70 -33.38 7.40
N ALA A 21 -0.97 -32.93 8.42
CA ALA A 21 -1.25 -31.65 9.04
C ALA A 21 -1.24 -30.62 7.92
N CYS A 22 -2.40 -30.00 7.63
CA CYS A 22 -2.44 -28.81 6.80
C CYS A 22 -1.63 -27.76 7.59
N ALA A 23 -0.35 -27.60 7.25
CA ALA A 23 0.48 -26.58 7.87
C ALA A 23 -0.20 -25.23 7.61
N GLU A 24 -0.57 -24.55 8.70
CA GLU A 24 -1.10 -23.18 8.62
C GLU A 24 -0.07 -22.33 7.88
N GLN A 25 -0.51 -21.61 6.85
CA GLN A 25 0.36 -20.72 6.07
C GLN A 25 0.23 -19.30 6.60
N TYR A 26 1.36 -18.65 6.90
CA TYR A 26 1.36 -17.28 7.40
C TYR A 26 1.58 -16.26 6.28
N LEU A 27 1.00 -15.06 6.39
CA LEU A 27 1.07 -14.03 5.35
C LEU A 27 2.52 -13.72 4.89
N PRO A 28 3.51 -13.50 5.78
CA PRO A 28 4.89 -13.23 5.33
C PRO A 28 5.48 -14.37 4.48
N GLU A 29 5.07 -15.61 4.74
CA GLU A 29 5.57 -16.81 4.06
C GLU A 29 5.00 -16.96 2.66
N ILE A 30 3.74 -16.56 2.45
CA ILE A 30 3.09 -16.64 1.13
C ILE A 30 3.35 -15.38 0.30
N ALA A 31 3.36 -14.19 0.91
CA ALA A 31 3.56 -12.92 0.22
C ALA A 31 4.93 -12.81 -0.46
N SER A 32 5.93 -13.55 0.02
CA SER A 32 7.26 -13.61 -0.57
C SER A 32 7.41 -14.65 -1.70
N LYS A 33 6.40 -15.48 -1.97
CA LYS A 33 6.45 -16.62 -2.92
C LYS A 33 5.49 -16.45 -4.09
N ALA A 34 5.76 -17.16 -5.19
CA ALA A 34 4.78 -17.31 -6.27
C ALA A 34 3.57 -18.14 -5.77
N PRO A 35 2.34 -17.85 -6.23
CA PRO A 35 1.98 -16.79 -7.18
C PRO A 35 1.79 -15.39 -6.55
N TYR A 36 1.76 -15.27 -5.22
CA TYR A 36 1.32 -14.07 -4.50
C TYR A 36 2.26 -12.87 -4.59
N LYS A 37 3.57 -13.11 -4.69
CA LYS A 37 4.61 -12.06 -4.62
C LYS A 37 4.35 -10.86 -5.53
N LYS A 38 3.90 -11.12 -6.76
CA LYS A 38 3.63 -10.06 -7.74
C LYS A 38 2.45 -9.19 -7.28
N ALA A 39 1.31 -9.80 -6.97
CA ALA A 39 0.12 -9.08 -6.52
C ALA A 39 0.37 -8.29 -5.22
N TYR A 40 1.12 -8.88 -4.28
CA TYR A 40 1.48 -8.20 -3.03
C TYR A 40 2.37 -6.97 -3.29
N ALA A 41 3.38 -7.08 -4.16
CA ALA A 41 4.23 -5.95 -4.54
C ALA A 41 3.47 -4.87 -5.32
N GLU A 42 2.55 -5.25 -6.21
CA GLU A 42 1.70 -4.32 -6.95
C GLU A 42 0.76 -3.54 -6.02
N MET A 43 0.19 -4.20 -5.01
CA MET A 43 -0.64 -3.56 -3.99
C MET A 43 0.13 -2.48 -3.19
N LEU A 44 1.43 -2.69 -2.95
CA LEU A 44 2.28 -1.73 -2.23
C LEU A 44 2.85 -0.62 -3.11
N GLY A 45 2.74 -0.75 -4.44
CA GLY A 45 3.27 0.21 -5.39
C GLY A 45 2.34 1.41 -5.58
N PHE A 46 2.92 2.61 -5.71
CA PHE A 46 2.16 3.79 -6.13
C PHE A 46 2.14 3.92 -7.66
N PRO A 47 1.09 4.55 -8.24
CA PRO A 47 1.06 4.88 -9.66
C PRO A 47 2.33 5.59 -10.14
N SER A 48 2.69 5.40 -11.41
CA SER A 48 3.95 5.92 -11.97
C SER A 48 4.11 7.44 -11.85
N TRP A 49 3.02 8.20 -12.00
CA TRP A 49 3.05 9.67 -11.85
C TRP A 49 3.45 10.11 -10.44
N VAL A 50 3.06 9.35 -9.41
CA VAL A 50 3.48 9.55 -8.01
C VAL A 50 4.94 9.11 -7.83
N SER A 51 5.22 7.83 -8.12
CA SER A 51 6.53 7.23 -7.83
C SER A 51 7.69 7.87 -8.60
N LYS A 52 7.42 8.47 -9.76
CA LYS A 52 8.43 9.13 -10.60
C LYS A 52 8.36 10.66 -10.57
N ALA A 53 7.52 11.25 -9.73
CA ALA A 53 7.27 12.69 -9.67
C ALA A 53 6.95 13.31 -11.06
N GLN A 54 6.10 12.64 -11.85
CA GLN A 54 5.70 13.05 -13.20
C GLN A 54 4.24 13.52 -13.22
N GLY A 55 3.97 14.59 -12.48
CA GLY A 55 2.66 15.24 -12.40
C GLY A 55 2.61 16.60 -13.09
N THR A 56 1.41 17.12 -13.33
CA THR A 56 1.20 18.55 -13.55
C THR A 56 1.30 19.25 -12.20
N ALA A 57 2.07 20.32 -12.08
CA ALA A 57 2.43 20.90 -10.78
C ALA A 57 2.41 22.43 -10.81
N SER A 58 2.14 23.03 -9.66
CA SER A 58 2.43 24.44 -9.37
C SER A 58 3.85 24.59 -8.80
N PRO A 59 4.41 25.81 -8.76
CA PRO A 59 5.63 26.08 -8.02
C PRO A 59 5.52 25.69 -6.55
N VAL A 60 6.63 25.28 -5.94
CA VAL A 60 6.70 25.00 -4.50
C VAL A 60 6.67 26.29 -3.68
N GLU A 61 6.25 26.17 -2.43
CA GLU A 61 6.21 27.26 -1.46
C GLU A 61 7.09 26.95 -0.25
N ASP A 62 7.82 27.95 0.25
CA ASP A 62 8.50 27.85 1.53
C ASP A 62 7.62 28.39 2.65
N VAL A 63 7.27 27.53 3.59
CA VAL A 63 6.33 27.83 4.69
C VAL A 63 7.05 27.71 6.03
N LYS A 64 6.83 28.70 6.91
CA LYS A 64 7.25 28.65 8.30
C LYS A 64 6.10 28.18 9.19
N ALA A 65 6.31 27.10 9.94
CA ALA A 65 5.34 26.58 10.90
C ALA A 65 6.08 26.01 12.11
N ASP A 66 5.59 26.30 13.32
CA ASP A 66 6.20 25.82 14.57
C ASP A 66 7.72 26.11 14.68
N GLY A 67 8.14 27.32 14.25
CA GLY A 67 9.55 27.73 14.24
C GLY A 67 10.44 27.01 13.21
N LYS A 68 9.90 26.06 12.44
CA LYS A 68 10.59 25.31 11.39
C LYS A 68 10.23 25.85 10.02
N THR A 69 11.09 25.59 9.03
CA THR A 69 10.84 25.91 7.62
C THR A 69 10.61 24.61 6.85
N PHE A 70 9.65 24.62 5.94
CA PHE A 70 9.25 23.50 5.12
C PHE A 70 9.10 23.95 3.67
N THR A 71 9.38 23.04 2.73
CA THR A 71 9.03 23.25 1.32
C THR A 71 7.78 22.42 1.01
N VAL A 72 6.73 23.08 0.54
CA VAL A 72 5.43 22.46 0.25
C VAL A 72 5.22 22.46 -1.26
N GLY A 73 4.91 21.30 -1.82
CA GLY A 73 4.65 21.12 -3.24
C GLY A 73 3.33 20.42 -3.49
N HIS A 74 2.70 20.76 -4.61
CA HIS A 74 1.52 20.07 -5.14
C HIS A 74 1.83 19.55 -6.54
N MET A 75 1.34 18.35 -6.83
CA MET A 75 1.23 17.87 -8.19
C MET A 75 -0.06 17.05 -8.35
N CYS A 76 -0.51 16.92 -9.57
CA CYS A 76 -1.67 16.11 -9.92
C CYS A 76 -1.38 15.22 -11.13
N LYS A 77 -2.19 14.17 -11.30
CA LYS A 77 -2.06 13.25 -12.42
C LYS A 77 -2.33 14.00 -13.73
N PRO A 78 -1.43 13.92 -14.74
CA PRO A 78 -1.65 14.57 -16.03
C PRO A 78 -2.98 14.15 -16.65
N HIS A 79 -3.74 15.12 -17.14
CA HIS A 79 -5.08 14.95 -17.73
C HIS A 79 -6.18 14.44 -16.78
N ASP A 80 -5.92 14.34 -15.47
CA ASP A 80 -6.86 13.81 -14.48
C ASP A 80 -6.69 14.49 -13.12
N CYS A 81 -6.42 15.79 -13.15
CA CYS A 81 -6.00 16.54 -11.98
C CYS A 81 -7.09 16.66 -10.91
N ALA A 82 -8.35 16.84 -11.33
CA ALA A 82 -9.49 16.95 -10.43
C ALA A 82 -9.66 15.69 -9.55
N ASN A 83 -9.20 14.53 -10.02
CA ASN A 83 -9.44 13.27 -9.31
C ASN A 83 -8.21 12.69 -8.61
N ASN A 84 -7.00 13.13 -8.96
CA ASN A 84 -5.77 12.49 -8.50
C ASN A 84 -4.72 13.56 -8.18
N GLN A 85 -4.46 13.77 -6.89
CA GLN A 85 -3.58 14.82 -6.40
C GLN A 85 -2.62 14.29 -5.35
N LEU A 86 -1.43 14.87 -5.31
CA LEU A 86 -0.40 14.56 -4.33
C LEU A 86 0.15 15.89 -3.79
N ILE A 87 0.08 16.04 -2.47
CA ILE A 87 0.74 17.12 -1.76
C ILE A 87 1.95 16.51 -1.07
N VAL A 88 3.10 17.19 -1.13
CA VAL A 88 4.34 16.77 -0.48
C VAL A 88 4.87 17.91 0.37
N VAL A 89 5.29 17.59 1.59
CA VAL A 89 6.02 18.51 2.47
C VAL A 89 7.42 17.93 2.67
N PHE A 90 8.44 18.75 2.44
CA PHE A 90 9.82 18.45 2.80
C PHE A 90 10.23 19.28 4.01
N ASN A 91 11.10 18.72 4.87
CA ASN A 91 11.80 19.53 5.87
C ASN A 91 12.84 20.45 5.19
N ALA A 92 13.37 21.42 5.94
CA ALA A 92 14.25 22.47 5.41
C ALA A 92 15.47 21.98 4.61
N ASP A 93 16.03 20.82 4.92
CA ASP A 93 17.19 20.26 4.23
C ASP A 93 16.83 19.18 3.19
N GLY A 94 15.54 18.89 3.01
CA GLY A 94 15.04 17.90 2.04
C GLY A 94 15.33 16.44 2.40
N THR A 95 15.87 16.14 3.58
CA THR A 95 16.22 14.76 3.99
C THR A 95 15.00 13.94 4.46
N LYS A 96 13.87 14.60 4.74
CA LYS A 96 12.61 13.97 5.10
C LYS A 96 11.47 14.55 4.29
N SER A 97 10.52 13.68 3.93
CA SER A 97 9.30 14.07 3.27
C SER A 97 8.08 13.35 3.81
N TRP A 98 6.94 14.00 3.65
CA TRP A 98 5.62 13.49 3.99
C TRP A 98 4.67 13.81 2.84
N GLY A 99 3.63 13.00 2.69
CA GLY A 99 2.70 13.15 1.59
C GLY A 99 1.24 12.99 1.98
N LEU A 100 0.37 13.60 1.19
CA LEU A 100 -1.06 13.33 1.17
C LEU A 100 -1.43 12.98 -0.27
N LEU A 101 -1.70 11.69 -0.50
CA LEU A 101 -2.25 11.21 -1.76
C LEU A 101 -3.77 11.27 -1.67
N ALA A 102 -4.40 12.06 -2.54
CA ALA A 102 -5.83 12.25 -2.60
C ALA A 102 -6.38 11.72 -3.92
N THR A 103 -7.31 10.78 -3.83
CA THR A 103 -7.98 10.16 -4.97
C THR A 103 -9.48 10.31 -4.83
N ARG A 104 -10.18 10.81 -5.86
CA ARG A 104 -11.65 10.91 -5.82
C ARG A 104 -12.27 9.53 -5.56
N SER A 105 -13.32 9.48 -4.74
CA SER A 105 -14.12 8.28 -4.53
C SER A 105 -14.89 7.91 -5.80
N GLY A 106 -15.35 6.66 -5.88
CA GLY A 106 -16.04 6.14 -7.07
C GLY A 106 -17.39 6.82 -7.36
N ASP A 107 -18.02 7.43 -6.35
CA ASP A 107 -19.21 8.27 -6.49
C ASP A 107 -18.90 9.69 -6.97
N GLY A 108 -17.62 10.07 -7.01
CA GLY A 108 -17.19 11.40 -7.43
C GLY A 108 -17.43 12.51 -6.42
N GLU A 109 -17.94 12.22 -5.22
CA GLU A 109 -18.33 13.24 -4.26
C GLU A 109 -17.17 13.64 -3.34
N ALA A 110 -16.39 12.67 -2.85
CA ALA A 110 -15.34 12.88 -1.86
C ALA A 110 -13.94 12.52 -2.38
N PHE A 111 -12.93 12.79 -1.56
CA PHE A 111 -11.57 12.28 -1.75
C PHE A 111 -11.24 11.24 -0.68
N ASN A 112 -10.75 10.09 -1.12
CA ASN A 112 -9.97 9.18 -0.27
C ASN A 112 -8.59 9.80 -0.07
N LYS A 113 -8.22 10.10 1.18
CA LYS A 113 -6.95 10.73 1.53
C LYS A 113 -6.06 9.74 2.29
N GLN A 114 -4.86 9.51 1.77
CA GLN A 114 -3.85 8.66 2.39
C GLN A 114 -2.65 9.53 2.82
N LEU A 115 -2.35 9.53 4.12
CA LEU A 115 -1.14 10.15 4.66
C LEU A 115 0.06 9.21 4.47
N LEU A 116 1.19 9.77 4.05
CA LEU A 116 2.43 9.08 3.76
C LEU A 116 3.56 9.62 4.65
N GLY A 117 4.46 8.73 5.09
CA GLY A 117 5.64 9.11 5.87
C GLY A 117 5.39 9.36 7.36
N ASN A 118 4.19 9.04 7.87
CA ASN A 118 3.79 9.23 9.28
C ASN A 118 4.03 10.67 9.79
N PRO A 119 3.34 11.68 9.20
CA PRO A 119 3.51 13.07 9.59
C PRO A 119 3.05 13.34 11.02
N ASP A 120 3.70 14.30 11.69
CA ASP A 120 3.17 14.88 12.92
C ASP A 120 2.01 15.85 12.64
N SER A 121 1.41 16.42 13.69
CA SER A 121 0.26 17.31 13.55
C SER A 121 0.56 18.60 12.78
N VAL A 122 1.78 19.12 12.87
CA VAL A 122 2.20 20.33 12.15
C VAL A 122 2.24 20.04 10.66
N VAL A 123 2.93 18.96 10.27
CA VAL A 123 3.05 18.57 8.87
C VAL A 123 1.70 18.14 8.29
N GLN A 124 0.87 17.43 9.06
CA GLN A 124 -0.49 17.09 8.64
C GLN A 124 -1.34 18.34 8.39
N GLY A 125 -1.17 19.39 9.20
CA GLY A 125 -1.80 20.70 8.98
C GLY A 125 -1.38 21.34 7.67
N LEU A 126 -0.07 21.33 7.35
CA LEU A 126 0.46 21.85 6.09
C LEU A 126 -0.07 21.08 4.88
N LEU A 127 -0.06 19.75 4.94
CA LEU A 127 -0.60 18.88 3.89
C LEU A 127 -2.10 19.15 3.65
N SER A 128 -2.88 19.27 4.73
CA SER A 128 -4.33 19.50 4.65
C SER A 128 -4.65 20.89 4.12
N LYS A 129 -3.89 21.91 4.56
CA LYS A 129 -4.03 23.28 4.06
C LYS A 129 -3.74 23.35 2.57
N SER A 130 -2.59 22.84 2.12
CA SER A 130 -2.22 22.88 0.69
C SER A 130 -3.21 22.11 -0.18
N PHE A 131 -3.74 20.98 0.28
CA PHE A 131 -4.83 20.30 -0.42
C PHE A 131 -6.08 21.18 -0.54
N SER A 132 -6.49 21.85 0.54
CA SER A 132 -7.68 22.71 0.55
C SER A 132 -7.51 23.94 -0.34
N ASP A 133 -6.32 24.55 -0.33
CA ASP A 133 -6.00 25.71 -1.18
C ASP A 133 -6.06 25.35 -2.68
N ASN A 134 -5.78 24.09 -3.05
CA ASN A 134 -5.90 23.58 -4.42
C ASN A 134 -7.30 23.02 -4.76
N ASN A 135 -8.21 22.96 -3.78
CA ASN A 135 -9.57 22.46 -3.92
C ASN A 135 -10.53 23.35 -3.12
N PRO A 136 -10.67 24.65 -3.47
CA PRO A 136 -11.57 25.56 -2.78
C PRO A 136 -13.02 25.08 -2.92
N GLU A 137 -13.83 25.30 -1.87
CA GLU A 137 -15.28 25.16 -1.97
C GLU A 137 -15.82 26.35 -2.79
N ASP A 138 -16.72 26.07 -3.74
CA ASP A 138 -17.40 27.08 -4.57
C ASP A 138 -18.40 27.93 -3.76
#